data_AF-A0A7S9YW15-F1
#
_entry.id   AF-A0A7S9YW15-F1
#
_cell.length_a   1.000
_cell.length_b   1.000
_cell.length_c   1.000
_cell.angle_alpha   90.00
_cell.angle_beta   90.00
_cell.angle_gamma   90.00
#
_symmetry.space_group_name_H-M   'P 1'
#
loop_
_entity.id
_entity.type
_entity.pdbx_description
1 polymer ?
#
loop_
_entity_poly.entity_id
_entity_poly.type
_entity_poly.pdbx_seq_one_letter_code
_entity_poly.pdbx_strand_id
1 'polypeptide(L)'
;MTLHEILGGWFVDVVGSLIAAFLLCYLGWNAFKLVHHPEIGVPFLLCLGWIGLPHHLTASTFVQMVVVYTCLGALILWPVGRKWHRDHSA
;
A
#
# COMPACT_ATOMS: atom_id res chain seq x y z
N MET A 1 -23.59 21.40 -7.43
CA MET A 1 -22.92 20.12 -7.10
C MET A 1 -23.99 19.18 -6.61
N THR A 2 -24.31 18.15 -7.38
CA THR A 2 -25.43 17.24 -7.09
C THR A 2 -24.99 16.10 -6.16
N LEU A 3 -25.89 15.60 -5.30
CA LEU A 3 -25.56 14.55 -4.31
C LEU A 3 -24.91 13.31 -4.95
N HIS A 4 -25.29 12.98 -6.19
CA HIS A 4 -24.73 11.88 -6.96
C HIS A 4 -23.26 12.10 -7.39
N GLU A 5 -22.85 13.33 -7.67
CA GLU A 5 -21.44 13.65 -7.96
C GLU A 5 -20.58 13.55 -6.70
N ILE A 6 -21.13 13.93 -5.55
CA ILE A 6 -20.44 13.85 -4.25
C ILE A 6 -20.28 12.37 -3.83
N LEU A 7 -21.35 11.58 -3.96
CA LEU A 7 -21.34 10.14 -3.69
C LEU A 7 -20.44 9.38 -4.67
N GLY A 8 -20.48 9.74 -5.96
CA GLY A 8 -19.61 9.17 -6.99
C GLY A 8 -18.13 9.47 -6.72
N GLY A 9 -17.82 10.72 -6.35
CA GLY A 9 -16.45 11.12 -5.98
C GLY A 9 -15.92 10.34 -4.78
N TRP A 10 -16.69 10.24 -3.70
CA TRP A 10 -16.30 9.47 -2.51
C TRP A 10 -16.14 7.98 -2.78
N PHE A 11 -17.01 7.39 -3.62
CA PHE A 11 -16.91 5.99 -3.98
C PHE A 11 -15.63 5.72 -4.78
N VAL A 12 -15.31 6.57 -5.75
CA VAL A 12 -14.06 6.50 -6.51
C VAL A 12 -12.86 6.68 -5.60
N ASP A 13 -12.92 7.61 -4.65
CA ASP A 13 -11.84 7.84 -3.72
C ASP A 13 -11.58 6.63 -2.83
N VAL A 14 -12.61 6.04 -2.23
CA VAL A 14 -12.49 4.90 -1.31
C VAL A 14 -12.13 3.62 -2.07
N VAL A 15 -12.88 3.27 -3.13
CA VAL A 15 -12.69 2.00 -3.84
C VAL A 15 -11.45 2.06 -4.72
N GLY A 16 -11.22 3.17 -5.41
CA GLY A 16 -10.03 3.35 -6.23
C GLY A 16 -8.76 3.35 -5.39
N SER A 17 -8.79 3.97 -4.20
CA SER A 17 -7.61 3.97 -3.32
C SER A 17 -7.34 2.57 -2.75
N LEU A 18 -8.39 1.81 -2.43
CA LEU A 18 -8.27 0.44 -1.98
C LEU A 18 -7.62 -0.46 -3.06
N ILE A 19 -8.10 -0.37 -4.30
CA ILE A 19 -7.54 -1.12 -5.44
C ILE A 19 -6.07 -0.74 -5.66
N ALA A 20 -5.75 0.55 -5.66
CA ALA A 20 -4.38 1.03 -5.83
C ALA A 20 -3.47 0.54 -4.70
N ALA A 21 -3.93 0.55 -3.45
CA ALA A 21 -3.20 0.02 -2.31
C ALA A 21 -2.94 -1.49 -2.41
N PHE A 22 -3.94 -2.26 -2.87
CA PHE A 22 -3.77 -3.68 -3.17
C PHE A 22 -2.71 -3.91 -4.25
N LEU A 23 -2.73 -3.10 -5.31
CA LEU A 23 -1.74 -3.18 -6.38
C LEU A 23 -0.33 -2.88 -5.87
N LEU A 24 -0.18 -1.85 -5.03
CA LEU A 24 1.10 -1.50 -4.40
C LEU A 24 1.59 -2.60 -3.47
N CYS A 25 0.72 -3.17 -2.64
CA CYS A 25 1.06 -4.30 -1.78
C CYS A 25 1.47 -5.52 -2.62
N TYR A 26 0.78 -5.79 -3.73
CA TYR A 26 1.10 -6.88 -4.63
C TYR A 26 2.46 -6.67 -5.34
N LEU A 27 2.71 -5.47 -5.86
CA LEU A 27 4.00 -5.13 -6.47
C LEU A 27 5.12 -5.22 -5.45
N GLY A 28 4.92 -4.64 -4.26
CA GLY A 28 5.87 -4.72 -3.16
C GLY A 28 6.19 -6.17 -2.81
N TRP A 29 5.16 -6.99 -2.60
CA TRP A 29 5.31 -8.41 -2.31
C TRP A 29 6.12 -9.17 -3.38
N ASN A 30 5.86 -8.93 -4.67
CA ASN A 30 6.62 -9.55 -5.75
C ASN A 30 8.05 -9.01 -5.86
N ALA A 31 8.26 -7.71 -5.67
CA ALA A 31 9.60 -7.11 -5.64
C ALA A 31 10.44 -7.67 -4.47
N PHE A 32 9.84 -7.87 -3.29
CA PHE A 32 10.55 -8.43 -2.14
C PHE A 32 10.79 -9.93 -2.25
N LYS A 33 9.92 -10.67 -2.93
CA LYS A 33 10.23 -12.04 -3.35
C LYS A 33 11.44 -12.08 -4.28
N LEU A 34 11.54 -11.15 -5.23
CA LEU A 34 12.67 -11.07 -6.15
C LEU A 34 14.00 -10.78 -5.44
N VAL A 35 13.97 -9.96 -4.38
CA VAL A 35 15.16 -9.60 -3.59
C VAL A 35 15.46 -10.63 -2.49
N HIS A 36 14.66 -11.70 -2.34
CA HIS A 36 14.82 -12.76 -1.32
C HIS A 36 14.83 -12.28 0.16
N HIS A 37 14.60 -10.99 0.42
CA HIS A 37 14.56 -10.40 1.77
C HIS A 37 13.19 -9.76 2.05
N PRO A 38 12.12 -10.57 2.28
CA PRO A 38 10.78 -10.05 2.58
C PRO A 38 10.70 -9.30 3.93
N GLU A 39 11.73 -9.44 4.77
CA GLU A 39 11.90 -8.72 6.04
C GLU A 39 12.22 -7.23 5.87
N ILE A 40 12.83 -6.84 4.74
CA ILE A 40 13.07 -5.42 4.39
C ILE A 40 11.83 -4.81 3.71
N GLY A 41 10.85 -5.64 3.35
CA GLY A 41 9.76 -5.23 2.49
C GLY A 41 8.80 -4.22 3.07
N VAL A 42 8.47 -4.41 4.34
CA VAL A 42 7.54 -3.51 5.02
C VAL A 42 8.19 -2.22 5.52
N PRO A 43 9.44 -2.17 6.05
CA PRO A 43 10.08 -0.87 6.34
C PRO A 43 10.28 -0.06 5.06
N PHE A 44 10.55 -0.71 3.92
CA PHE A 44 10.62 -0.01 2.64
C PHE A 44 9.26 0.53 2.18
N LEU A 45 8.17 -0.24 2.27
CA LEU A 45 6.82 0.25 1.95
C LEU A 45 6.37 1.39 2.87
N LEU A 46 6.71 1.31 4.16
CA LEU A 46 6.46 2.38 5.13
C LEU A 46 7.29 3.64 4.82
N CYS A 47 8.58 3.49 4.49
CA CYS A 47 9.42 4.60 4.05
C CYS A 47 8.96 5.21 2.72
N LEU A 48 8.52 4.40 1.76
CA LEU A 48 8.01 4.89 0.48
C LEU A 48 6.72 5.70 0.69
N GLY A 49 5.82 5.21 1.56
CA GLY A 49 4.59 5.88 1.92
C GLY A 49 4.79 7.18 2.72
N TRP A 50 5.82 7.25 3.56
CA TRP A 50 6.04 8.40 4.46
C TRP A 50 7.06 9.43 3.94
N ILE A 51 8.13 8.98 3.28
CA ILE A 51 9.28 9.80 2.85
C ILE A 51 9.21 10.11 1.35
N GLY A 52 8.61 9.22 0.56
CA GLY A 52 8.65 9.30 -0.90
C GLY A 52 7.56 10.16 -1.55
N LEU A 53 6.56 10.62 -0.80
CA LEU A 53 5.45 11.40 -1.35
C LEU A 53 5.69 12.90 -1.18
N PRO A 54 5.91 13.63 -2.28
CA PRO A 54 5.96 15.08 -2.25
C PRO A 54 4.70 15.66 -1.61
N HIS A 55 4.87 16.74 -0.85
CA HIS A 55 3.79 17.42 -0.13
C HIS A 55 2.62 17.89 -1.05
N HIS A 56 2.85 17.98 -2.36
CA HIS A 56 1.82 18.29 -3.34
C HIS A 56 0.95 17.08 -3.73
N LEU A 57 1.43 15.85 -3.55
CA LEU A 57 0.69 14.61 -3.80
C LEU A 57 -0.15 14.17 -2.59
N THR A 58 0.25 14.55 -1.38
CA THR A 58 -0.51 14.30 -0.13
C THR A 58 -1.69 15.27 0.06
N ALA A 59 -1.90 16.23 -0.84
CA ALA A 59 -3.04 17.15 -0.79
C ALA A 59 -4.37 16.48 -1.20
N SER A 60 -4.31 15.36 -1.93
CA SER A 60 -5.50 14.63 -2.39
C SER A 60 -5.93 13.56 -1.39
N THR A 61 -7.22 13.59 -1.01
CA THR A 61 -7.86 12.58 -0.13
C THR A 61 -7.65 11.16 -0.65
N PHE A 62 -7.71 10.96 -1.96
CA PHE A 62 -7.44 9.67 -2.61
C PHE A 62 -6.06 9.13 -2.23
N VAL A 63 -5.01 9.95 -2.41
CA VAL A 63 -3.62 9.54 -2.17
C VAL A 63 -3.37 9.27 -0.70
N GLN A 64 -3.97 10.08 0.19
CA GLN A 64 -3.92 9.83 1.63
C GLN A 64 -4.53 8.47 1.99
N MET A 65 -5.70 8.13 1.43
CA MET A 65 -6.33 6.83 1.65
C MET A 65 -5.50 5.67 1.09
N VAL A 66 -4.90 5.83 -0.10
CA VAL A 66 -3.98 4.81 -0.68
C VAL A 66 -2.84 4.52 0.28
N VAL A 67 -2.19 5.55 0.82
CA VAL A 67 -1.07 5.40 1.74
C VAL A 67 -1.51 4.67 3.01
N VAL A 68 -2.63 5.08 3.62
CA VAL A 68 -3.16 4.43 4.83
C VAL A 68 -3.47 2.96 4.56
N TYR A 69 -4.18 2.63 3.48
CA TYR A 69 -4.51 1.25 3.14
C TYR A 69 -3.27 0.42 2.81
N THR A 70 -2.27 1.01 2.14
CA THR A 70 -1.02 0.33 1.83
C THR A 70 -0.24 0.03 3.11
N CYS A 71 -0.17 0.97 4.05
CA CYS A 71 0.46 0.75 5.37
C CYS A 71 -0.23 -0.36 6.15
N LEU A 72 -1.56 -0.36 6.21
CA LEU A 72 -2.34 -1.40 6.89
C LEU A 72 -2.13 -2.77 6.22
N GLY A 73 -2.21 -2.83 4.89
CA GLY A 73 -1.96 -4.04 4.12
C GLY A 73 -0.55 -4.58 4.33
N ALA A 74 0.46 -3.71 4.35
CA ALA A 74 1.85 -4.08 4.61
C ALA A 74 2.04 -4.65 6.03
N LEU A 75 1.38 -4.07 7.05
CA LEU A 75 1.41 -4.61 8.42
C LEU A 75 0.77 -6.00 8.52
N ILE A 76 -0.35 -6.23 7.82
CA ILE A 76 -1.02 -7.54 7.78
C ILE A 76 -0.16 -8.57 7.03
N LEU A 77 0.48 -8.16 5.94
CA LEU A 77 1.36 -9.02 5.13
C LEU A 77 2.72 -9.28 5.80
N TRP A 78 3.14 -8.47 6.77
CA TRP A 78 4.40 -8.65 7.51
C TRP A 78 4.59 -10.07 8.06
N PRO A 79 3.68 -10.64 8.88
CA PRO A 79 3.85 -11.99 9.40
C PRO A 79 3.88 -13.06 8.29
N VAL A 80 3.14 -12.86 7.20
CA VAL A 80 3.13 -13.77 6.05
C VAL A 80 4.48 -13.75 5.33
N GLY A 81 5.09 -12.57 5.15
CA GLY A 81 6.43 -12.41 4.59
C GLY A 81 7.51 -13.08 5.43
N ARG A 82 7.45 -12.91 6.76
CA ARG A 82 8.38 -13.57 7.69
C ARG A 82 8.26 -15.10 7.65
N LYS A 83 7.04 -15.64 7.54
CA LYS A 83 6.82 -17.08 7.41
C LYS A 83 7.41 -17.60 6.10
N TRP A 84 7.17 -16.91 4.98
CA TRP A 84 7.70 -17.30 3.68
C TRP A 84 9.23 -17.35 3.66
N HIS A 85 9.91 -16.35 4.24
CA HIS A 85 11.37 -16.33 4.38
C HIS A 85 11.87 -17.58 5.12
N ARG A 86 11.30 -17.85 6.30
CA ARG A 86 11.71 -18.99 7.12
C ARG A 86 11.51 -20.33 6.41
N ASP A 87 10.46 -20.45 5.60
CA ASP A 87 10.11 -21.69 4.91
C ASP A 87 10.93 -21.90 3.60
N HIS A 88 11.51 -20.83 3.01
CA HIS A 88 12.32 -20.89 1.77
C HIS A 88 13.82 -20.66 1.97
N SER A 89 14.24 -20.26 3.18
CA SER A 89 15.65 -20.17 3.59
C SER A 89 16.15 -21.41 4.35
N ALA A 90 15.33 -22.47 4.43
CA ALA A 90 15.70 -23.79 4.93
C ALA A 90 16.02 -24.72 3.75
#